data_AF-A0A4J1YLE3-F1
#
_entry.id   AF-A0A4J1YLE3-F1
#
_cell.length_a   1.000
_cell.length_b   1.000
_cell.length_c   1.000
_cell.angle_alpha   90.00
_cell.angle_beta   90.00
_cell.angle_gamma   90.00
#
_symmetry.space_group_name_H-M   'P 1'
#
loop_
_entity.id
_entity.type
_entity.pdbx_description
1 polymer ?
#
loop_
_entity_poly.entity_id
_entity_poly.type
_entity_poly.pdbx_seq_one_letter_code
_entity_poly.pdbx_strand_id
1 'polypeptide(L)'
;MLGFERILALGFQLLLTVWVYQAVRQKKWIYLLAAYGLHAFFDLAPSLFQVGWLTNPVLVEVILALELVLVAYGTKEIFCKKS
;
A
#
# COMPACT_ATOMS: atom_id res chain seq x y z
N MET A 1 3.23 -19.61 5.55
CA MET A 1 1.89 -19.61 4.91
C MET A 1 1.86 -18.41 3.97
N LEU A 2 1.94 -18.64 2.66
CA LEU A 2 2.35 -17.62 1.66
C LEU A 2 1.17 -17.04 0.84
N GLY A 3 -0.07 -17.29 1.24
CA GLY A 3 -1.27 -16.88 0.49
C GLY A 3 -1.80 -15.50 0.90
N PHE A 4 -1.76 -15.17 2.18
CA PHE A 4 -2.43 -13.98 2.70
C PHE A 4 -1.69 -12.68 2.37
N GLU A 5 -0.36 -12.67 2.52
CA GLU A 5 0.52 -11.56 2.10
C GLU A 5 0.32 -11.20 0.62
N ARG A 6 0.10 -12.21 -0.24
CA ARG A 6 -0.16 -12.01 -1.68
C ARG A 6 -1.52 -11.38 -1.94
N ILE A 7 -2.55 -11.78 -1.19
CA ILE A 7 -3.89 -11.18 -1.31
C ILE A 7 -3.85 -9.71 -0.86
N LEU A 8 -3.15 -9.41 0.23
CA LEU A 8 -2.90 -8.04 0.68
C LEU A 8 -2.14 -7.21 -0.36
N ALA A 9 -1.06 -7.76 -0.91
CA ALA A 9 -0.28 -7.11 -1.96
C ALA A 9 -1.13 -6.82 -3.21
N LEU A 10 -1.98 -7.76 -3.63
CA LEU A 10 -2.92 -7.54 -4.74
C LEU A 10 -3.94 -6.44 -4.44
N GLY A 11 -4.49 -6.40 -3.21
CA GLY A 11 -5.40 -5.33 -2.78
C GLY A 11 -4.73 -3.96 -2.78
N PHE A 12 -3.50 -3.88 -2.27
CA PHE A 12 -2.69 -2.66 -2.27
C PHE A 12 -2.32 -2.22 -3.69
N GLN A 13 -1.94 -3.16 -4.56
CA GLN A 13 -1.66 -2.89 -5.97
C GLN A 13 -2.86 -2.26 -6.67
N LEU A 14 -4.06 -2.80 -6.45
CA LEU A 14 -5.31 -2.24 -6.99
C LEU A 14 -5.55 -0.81 -6.48
N LEU A 15 -5.35 -0.54 -5.19
CA LEU A 15 -5.43 0.82 -4.62
C LEU A 15 -4.43 1.79 -5.25
N LEU A 16 -3.18 1.35 -5.46
CA LEU A 16 -2.14 2.17 -6.09
C LEU A 16 -2.47 2.50 -7.55
N THR A 17 -3.05 1.58 -8.31
CA THR A 17 -3.47 1.87 -9.70
C THR A 17 -4.51 2.98 -9.77
N VAL A 18 -5.44 3.04 -8.80
CA VAL A 18 -6.42 4.13 -8.69
C VAL A 18 -5.73 5.47 -8.38
N TRP A 19 -4.72 5.46 -7.49
CA TRP A 19 -3.92 6.64 -7.18
C TRP A 19 -3.11 7.15 -8.38
N VAL A 20 -2.47 6.26 -9.12
CA VAL A 20 -1.74 6.59 -10.35
C VAL A 20 -2.68 7.17 -11.41
N TYR A 21 -3.84 6.56 -11.60
CA TYR A 21 -4.85 7.07 -12.52
C TYR A 21 -5.31 8.48 -12.14
N GLN A 22 -5.56 8.72 -10.86
CA GLN A 22 -5.86 10.06 -10.32
C GLN A 22 -4.73 11.06 -10.50
N ALA A 23 -3.49 10.67 -10.22
CA ALA A 23 -2.32 11.53 -10.37
C ALA A 23 -2.14 12.02 -11.81
N VAL A 24 -2.38 11.12 -12.77
CA VAL A 24 -2.38 11.44 -14.21
C VAL A 24 -3.55 12.37 -14.56
N ARG A 25 -4.77 12.07 -14.09
CA ARG A 25 -5.97 12.89 -14.37
C ARG A 25 -5.90 14.29 -13.78
N GLN A 26 -5.35 14.44 -12.58
CA GLN A 26 -5.19 15.72 -11.87
C GLN A 26 -3.88 16.45 -12.25
N LYS A 27 -3.03 15.88 -13.12
CA LYS A 27 -1.65 16.33 -13.44
C LYS A 27 -0.77 16.61 -12.21
N LYS A 28 -1.10 16.04 -11.06
CA LYS A 28 -0.37 16.25 -9.80
C LYS A 28 0.62 15.11 -9.58
N TRP A 29 1.84 15.33 -10.10
CA TRP A 29 2.98 14.41 -10.03
C TRP A 29 3.38 13.99 -8.60
N ILE A 30 3.03 14.78 -7.59
CA ILE A 30 3.27 14.46 -6.17
C ILE A 30 2.50 13.20 -5.74
N TYR A 31 1.30 12.96 -6.28
CA TYR A 31 0.55 11.73 -5.98
C TYR A 31 1.19 10.49 -6.61
N LEU A 32 1.88 10.65 -7.74
CA LEU A 32 2.65 9.58 -8.38
C LEU A 32 3.87 9.19 -7.53
N LEU A 33 4.62 10.17 -7.04
CA LEU A 33 5.74 9.95 -6.12
C LEU A 33 5.30 9.29 -4.81
N ALA A 34 4.19 9.76 -4.24
CA ALA A 34 3.62 9.16 -3.04
C ALA A 34 3.22 7.70 -3.28
N ALA A 35 2.56 7.39 -4.40
CA ALA A 35 2.19 6.01 -4.75
C ALA A 35 3.41 5.10 -4.92
N TYR A 36 4.45 5.56 -5.61
CA TYR A 36 5.68 4.78 -5.82
C TYR A 36 6.46 4.57 -4.50
N GLY A 37 6.51 5.58 -3.65
CA GLY A 37 7.13 5.49 -2.33
C GLY A 37 6.40 4.51 -1.40
N LEU A 38 5.08 4.61 -1.35
CA LEU A 38 4.23 3.65 -0.62
C LEU A 38 4.42 2.23 -1.14
N HIS A 39 4.53 2.06 -2.46
CA HIS A 39 4.76 0.76 -3.09
C HIS A 39 6.04 0.11 -2.60
N ALA A 40 7.17 0.84 -2.68
CA ALA A 40 8.45 0.35 -2.21
C ALA A 40 8.45 0.07 -0.69
N PHE A 41 7.72 0.88 0.08
CA PHE A 41 7.61 0.71 1.53
C PHE A 41 6.81 -0.55 1.90
N PHE A 42 5.69 -0.79 1.21
CA PHE A 42 4.86 -1.97 1.45
C PHE A 42 5.55 -3.27 1.01
N ASP A 43 6.43 -3.22 0.01
CA ASP A 43 7.24 -4.35 -0.45
C ASP A 43 8.44 -4.65 0.47
N LEU A 44 8.83 -3.70 1.33
CA LEU A 44 9.91 -3.89 2.31
C LEU A 44 9.54 -4.85 3.45
N ALA A 45 8.30 -4.80 3.96
CA ALA A 45 7.87 -5.71 5.03
C ALA A 45 7.89 -7.21 4.64
N PRO A 46 7.32 -7.63 3.49
CA PRO A 46 7.40 -9.02 3.06
C PRO A 46 8.81 -9.42 2.61
N SER A 47 9.61 -8.51 2.05
CA SER A 47 11.02 -8.83 1.72
C SER A 47 11.89 -9.02 2.97
N LEU A 48 11.63 -8.28 4.06
CA LEU A 48 12.27 -8.48 5.38
C LEU A 48 11.86 -9.80 6.05
N PHE A 49 10.62 -10.23 5.85
CA PHE A 49 10.17 -11.57 6.23
C PHE A 49 10.86 -12.65 5.39
N GLN A 50 10.98 -12.42 4.08
CA GLN A 50 11.59 -13.36 3.14
C GLN A 50 13.08 -13.62 3.45
N VAL A 51 13.84 -12.59 3.84
CA VAL A 51 15.26 -12.74 4.22
C VAL A 51 15.46 -13.31 5.64
N GLY A 52 14.37 -13.64 6.34
CA GLY A 52 14.41 -14.28 7.66
C GLY A 52 14.72 -13.34 8.83
N TRP A 53 14.69 -12.02 8.61
CA TRP A 53 14.87 -11.02 9.67
C TRP A 53 13.62 -10.92 10.56
N LEU A 54 12.43 -11.01 9.96
CA LEU A 54 11.19 -11.21 10.71
C LEU A 54 10.80 -12.68 10.66
N THR A 55 10.70 -13.31 11.83
CA THR A 55 10.30 -14.72 11.98
C THR A 55 8.80 -14.89 12.21
N ASN A 56 8.09 -13.79 12.51
CA ASN A 56 6.67 -13.80 12.82
C ASN A 56 5.81 -13.30 11.64
N PRO A 57 5.16 -14.21 10.88
CA PRO A 57 4.32 -13.82 9.74
C PRO A 57 3.13 -12.95 10.17
N VAL A 58 2.60 -13.17 11.37
CA VAL A 58 1.47 -12.40 11.92
C VAL A 58 1.83 -10.93 12.13
N LEU A 59 3.08 -10.63 12.51
CA LEU A 59 3.54 -9.26 12.70
C LEU A 59 3.60 -8.48 11.39
N VAL A 60 4.12 -9.12 10.34
CA VAL A 60 4.16 -8.56 8.97
C VAL A 60 2.75 -8.27 8.49
N GLU A 61 1.84 -9.22 8.72
CA GLU A 61 0.45 -9.13 8.31
C GLU A 61 -0.31 -7.98 8.99
N VAL A 62 -0.11 -7.80 10.31
CA VAL A 62 -0.70 -6.69 11.07
C VAL A 62 -0.16 -5.34 10.60
N ILE A 63 1.15 -5.23 10.38
CA ILE A 63 1.78 -3.98 9.89
C ILE A 63 1.24 -3.61 8.52
N LEU A 64 1.20 -4.57 7.58
CA LEU A 64 0.66 -4.37 6.24
C LEU A 64 -0.82 -4.00 6.28
N ALA A 65 -1.63 -4.67 7.10
CA ALA A 65 -3.05 -4.35 7.25
C ALA A 65 -3.25 -2.93 7.80
N LEU A 66 -2.45 -2.51 8.78
CA LEU A 66 -2.55 -1.20 9.40
C LEU A 66 -2.17 -0.08 8.43
N GLU A 67 -1.08 -0.27 7.67
CA GLU A 67 -0.69 0.63 6.58
C GLU A 67 -1.74 0.68 5.48
N LEU A 68 -2.26 -0.46 5.04
CA LEU A 68 -3.33 -0.52 4.03
C LEU A 68 -4.55 0.29 4.48
N VAL A 69 -4.95 0.15 5.75
CA VAL A 69 -6.07 0.90 6.33
C VAL A 69 -5.76 2.39 6.39
N LEU A 70 -4.56 2.80 6.81
CA LEU A 70 -4.15 4.21 6.84
C LEU A 70 -4.16 4.83 5.44
N VAL A 71 -3.66 4.10 4.44
CA VAL A 71 -3.64 4.54 3.04
C VAL A 71 -5.05 4.60 2.48
N ALA A 72 -5.89 3.60 2.75
CA ALA A 72 -7.29 3.60 2.36
C ALA A 72 -8.06 4.76 3.02
N TYR A 73 -7.80 5.04 4.29
CA TYR A 73 -8.43 6.13 5.03
C TYR A 73 -7.97 7.49 4.51
N GLY A 74 -6.67 7.68 4.27
CA GLY A 74 -6.12 8.86 3.62
C GLY A 74 -6.69 9.06 2.21
N THR A 75 -6.86 7.97 1.46
CA THR A 75 -7.54 8.00 0.17
C THR A 75 -8.98 8.46 0.31
N LYS A 76 -9.75 7.93 1.26
CA LYS A 76 -11.13 8.34 1.51
C LYS A 76 -11.23 9.81 1.91
N GLU A 77 -10.35 10.29 2.79
CA GLU A 77 -10.27 11.71 3.17
C GLU A 77 -9.99 12.59 1.94
N ILE A 78 -9.06 12.20 1.06
CA ILE A 78 -8.75 12.96 -0.15
C ILE A 78 -9.88 12.88 -1.18
N PHE A 79 -10.58 11.76 -1.26
CA PHE A 79 -11.64 11.49 -2.24
C PHE A 79 -13.01 12.10 -1.83
N CYS A 80 -13.40 11.99 -0.55
CA CYS A 80 -14.67 12.54 -0.03
C CYS A 80 -14.61 14.04 0.28
N LYS A 81 -13.44 14.61 0.60
CA LYS A 81 -13.32 16.05 0.91
C LYS A 81 -13.34 16.96 -0.33
N LYS A 82 -13.44 16.36 -1.53
CA LYS A 82 -13.65 17.05 -2.82
C LYS A 82 -15.05 16.79 -3.42
N SER A 83 -16.02 16.31 -2.65
CA SER A 83 -17.42 16.29 -3.07
C SER A 83 -18.19 17.48 -2.53
#